data_AF-A0A7S0RWG0-F1
#
_entry.id   AF-A0A7S0RWG0-F1
#
_cell.length_a   1.000
_cell.length_b   1.000
_cell.length_c   1.000
_cell.angle_alpha   90.00
_cell.angle_beta   90.00
_cell.angle_gamma   90.00
#
_symmetry.space_group_name_H-M   'P 1'
#
loop_
_entity.id
_entity.type
_entity.pdbx_description
1 polymer ?
#
loop_
_entity_poly.entity_id
_entity_poly.type
_entity_poly.pdbx_seq_one_letter_code
_entity_poly.pdbx_strand_id
1 'polypeptide(L)'
;VDAIAAGVCLQRGTNCCTMPMAKVEFDVDLRCRHSVQDLTIDGKYSGAVIFERTTSKLKFTMAKATFATGLTGGVELCFTLDAASACPSLSDLCRGTACTYAVFNDDFSCCPIS
;
A
#
# COMPACT_ATOMS: atom_id res chain seq x y z
N VAL A 1 -8.24 -3.64 -11.14
CA VAL A 1 -9.58 -3.94 -10.57
C VAL A 1 -10.54 -4.25 -11.71
N ASP A 2 -11.49 -5.18 -11.54
CA ASP A 2 -12.50 -5.41 -12.59
C ASP A 2 -13.62 -4.35 -12.54
N ALA A 3 -14.42 -4.29 -13.61
CA ALA A 3 -15.50 -3.31 -13.74
C ALA A 3 -16.61 -3.46 -12.69
N ILE A 4 -16.79 -4.66 -12.12
CA ILE A 4 -17.79 -4.93 -11.08
C ILE A 4 -17.32 -4.32 -9.76
N ALA A 5 -16.06 -4.53 -9.39
CA ALA A 5 -15.45 -3.92 -8.20
C ALA A 5 -15.46 -2.38 -8.28
N ALA A 6 -15.17 -1.82 -9.46
CA ALA A 6 -15.25 -0.38 -9.70
C ALA A 6 -16.70 0.14 -9.55
N GLY A 7 -17.68 -0.57 -10.09
CA GLY A 7 -19.11 -0.23 -9.96
C GLY A 7 -19.60 -0.25 -8.51
N VAL A 8 -19.23 -1.28 -7.74
CA VAL A 8 -19.56 -1.39 -6.31
C VAL A 8 -18.95 -0.25 -5.50
N CYS A 9 -17.71 0.16 -5.83
CA CYS A 9 -17.08 1.29 -5.18
C CYS A 9 -17.90 2.57 -5.43
N LEU A 10 -18.17 2.91 -6.69
CA LEU A 10 -18.89 4.14 -7.05
C LEU A 10 -20.28 4.24 -6.40
N GLN A 11 -20.97 3.11 -6.20
CA GLN A 11 -22.29 3.08 -5.56
C GLN A 11 -22.28 3.43 -4.07
N ARG A 12 -21.14 3.28 -3.37
CA ARG A 12 -21.05 3.62 -1.94
C ARG A 12 -20.92 5.11 -1.69
N GLY A 13 -20.79 5.94 -2.73
CA GLY A 13 -20.78 7.41 -2.61
C GLY A 13 -19.58 7.97 -1.82
N THR A 14 -18.55 7.17 -1.57
CA THR A 14 -17.35 7.62 -0.86
C THR A 14 -16.37 8.25 -1.84
N ASN A 15 -15.73 9.35 -1.45
CA ASN A 15 -14.66 9.99 -2.24
C ASN A 15 -13.48 9.05 -2.54
N CYS A 16 -13.37 7.94 -1.82
CA CYS A 16 -12.36 6.90 -2.01
C CYS A 16 -12.33 6.26 -3.38
N CYS A 17 -13.47 6.22 -4.08
CA CYS A 17 -13.58 5.47 -5.32
C CYS A 17 -13.03 6.23 -6.52
N THR A 18 -13.08 7.56 -6.47
CA THR A 18 -12.61 8.41 -7.57
C THR A 18 -11.35 9.19 -7.21
N MET A 19 -10.88 9.11 -5.95
CA MET A 19 -9.66 9.80 -5.57
C MET A 19 -8.44 9.21 -6.30
N PRO A 20 -7.51 10.06 -6.75
CA PRO A 20 -6.20 9.57 -7.17
C PRO A 20 -5.43 9.03 -5.95
N MET A 21 -4.65 7.99 -6.18
CA MET A 21 -3.75 7.42 -5.18
C MET A 21 -2.37 8.03 -5.34
N ALA A 22 -1.94 8.81 -4.36
CA ALA A 22 -0.57 9.31 -4.27
C ALA A 22 0.32 8.35 -3.46
N LYS A 23 -0.23 7.84 -2.35
CA LYS A 23 0.52 7.08 -1.34
C LYS A 23 -0.29 5.91 -0.78
N VAL A 24 0.41 4.82 -0.46
CA VAL A 24 -0.13 3.70 0.33
C VAL A 24 0.67 3.57 1.62
N GLU A 25 0.00 3.38 2.75
CA GLU A 25 0.64 3.10 4.04
C GLU A 25 0.11 1.79 4.62
N PHE A 26 1.00 0.83 4.83
CA PHE A 26 0.71 -0.40 5.57
C PHE A 26 0.99 -0.18 7.06
N ASP A 27 0.08 -0.70 7.89
CA ASP A 27 0.33 -0.83 9.33
C ASP A 27 1.21 -2.06 9.57
N VAL A 28 2.39 -1.86 10.15
CA VAL A 28 3.42 -2.90 10.26
C VAL A 28 4.05 -2.92 11.64
N ASP A 29 4.72 -4.02 11.99
CA ASP A 29 5.54 -4.10 13.19
C ASP A 29 6.90 -3.43 12.96
N LEU A 30 7.23 -2.45 13.81
CA LEU A 30 8.50 -1.71 13.77
C LEU A 30 9.73 -2.63 13.83
N ARG A 31 9.62 -3.80 14.47
CA ARG A 31 10.72 -4.78 14.54
C ARG A 31 11.09 -5.36 13.17
N CYS A 32 10.17 -5.31 12.21
CA CYS A 32 10.35 -5.85 10.86
C CYS A 32 11.06 -4.90 9.89
N ARG A 33 11.51 -3.73 10.35
CA ARG A 33 12.14 -2.72 9.47
C ARG A 33 13.25 -3.29 8.59
N HIS A 34 14.07 -4.17 9.15
CA HIS A 34 15.21 -4.77 8.46
C HIS A 34 14.83 -6.01 7.63
N SER A 35 13.61 -6.50 7.78
CA SER A 35 13.07 -7.64 7.05
C SER A 35 12.57 -7.26 5.67
N VAL A 36 12.10 -6.02 5.50
CA VAL A 36 11.53 -5.55 4.24
C VAL A 36 12.63 -5.18 3.26
N GLN A 37 12.65 -5.83 2.10
CA GLN A 37 13.64 -5.65 1.03
C GLN A 37 12.96 -5.51 -0.34
N ASP A 38 13.76 -5.28 -1.39
CA ASP A 38 13.35 -5.23 -2.79
C ASP A 38 12.07 -4.46 -3.09
N LEU A 39 12.06 -3.19 -2.68
CA LEU A 39 10.91 -2.31 -2.73
C LEU A 39 10.75 -1.72 -4.14
N THR A 40 9.71 -2.13 -4.87
CA THR A 40 9.45 -1.66 -6.24
C THR A 40 8.04 -1.14 -6.44
N ILE A 41 7.90 -0.20 -7.37
CA ILE A 41 6.63 0.28 -7.92
C ILE A 41 6.68 0.00 -9.43
N ASP A 42 5.72 -0.78 -9.95
CA ASP A 42 5.69 -1.26 -11.35
C ASP A 42 7.04 -1.86 -11.81
N GLY A 43 7.61 -2.73 -10.97
CA GLY A 43 8.88 -3.42 -11.22
C GLY A 43 10.14 -2.54 -11.16
N LYS A 44 10.02 -1.25 -10.82
CA LYS A 44 11.16 -0.33 -10.67
C LYS A 44 11.46 -0.07 -9.20
N TYR A 45 12.72 -0.22 -8.82
CA TYR A 45 13.18 0.16 -7.48
C TYR A 45 12.81 1.62 -7.18
N SER A 46 12.21 1.82 -6.00
CA SER A 46 11.71 3.12 -5.60
C SER A 46 12.36 3.57 -4.30
N GLY A 47 13.15 4.64 -4.36
CA GLY A 47 13.64 5.34 -3.16
C GLY A 47 12.53 6.03 -2.36
N ALA A 48 11.30 6.03 -2.86
CA ALA A 48 10.11 6.58 -2.20
C ALA A 48 9.38 5.55 -1.32
N VAL A 49 10.08 4.51 -0.89
CA VAL A 49 9.56 3.59 0.12
C VAL A 49 10.20 3.87 1.47
N ILE A 50 9.36 4.21 2.45
CA ILE A 50 9.79 4.74 3.75
C ILE A 50 9.25 3.84 4.85
N PHE A 51 10.14 3.37 5.72
CA PHE A 51 9.74 2.77 6.99
C PHE A 51 9.66 3.86 8.07
N GLU A 52 8.45 4.32 8.37
CA GLU A 52 8.17 5.31 9.40
C GLU A 52 8.22 4.68 10.79
N ARG A 53 9.08 5.21 11.65
CA ARG A 53 9.35 4.65 12.97
C ARG A 53 8.35 5.13 14.02
N THR A 54 7.86 6.35 13.88
CA THR A 54 7.01 6.99 14.90
C THR A 54 5.64 6.34 14.97
N THR A 55 5.09 5.97 13.82
CA THR A 55 3.75 5.40 13.68
C THR A 55 3.75 3.96 13.16
N SER A 56 4.93 3.35 13.02
CA SER A 56 5.12 1.98 12.52
C SER A 56 4.42 1.73 11.18
N LYS A 57 4.82 2.48 10.14
CA LYS A 57 4.21 2.38 8.80
C LYS A 57 5.24 2.05 7.74
N LEU A 58 4.90 1.15 6.82
CA LEU A 58 5.61 0.99 5.55
C LEU A 58 4.87 1.82 4.49
N LYS A 59 5.52 2.86 3.96
CA LYS A 59 4.90 3.86 3.08
C LYS A 59 5.45 3.75 1.67
N PHE A 60 4.59 3.64 0.68
CA PHE A 60 4.92 3.81 -0.74
C PHE A 60 4.42 5.19 -1.17
N THR A 61 5.29 6.19 -1.27
CA THR A 61 4.88 7.62 -1.40
C THR A 61 4.80 8.16 -2.83
N MET A 62 5.14 7.35 -3.83
CA MET A 62 5.12 7.75 -5.25
C MET A 62 4.38 6.74 -6.13
N ALA A 63 3.33 6.11 -5.61
CA ALA A 63 2.55 5.17 -6.41
C ALA A 63 1.74 5.88 -7.52
N LYS A 64 1.27 7.12 -7.26
CA LYS A 64 0.67 8.06 -8.23
C LYS A 64 -0.24 7.42 -9.29
N ALA A 65 -1.22 6.63 -8.84
CA ALA A 65 -2.22 6.02 -9.72
C ALA A 65 -3.46 6.91 -9.83
N THR A 66 -3.95 7.13 -11.04
CA THR A 66 -5.28 7.74 -11.25
C THR A 66 -6.37 6.67 -11.19
N PHE A 67 -7.64 7.10 -11.07
CA PHE A 67 -8.77 6.18 -11.22
C PHE A 67 -8.73 5.42 -12.56
N ALA A 68 -8.41 6.11 -13.67
CA ALA A 68 -8.29 5.50 -15.00
C ALA A 68 -7.16 4.46 -15.07
N THR A 69 -6.03 4.72 -14.39
CA THR A 69 -4.94 3.73 -14.24
C THR A 69 -5.45 2.50 -13.50
N GLY A 70 -6.23 2.67 -12.42
CA GLY A 70 -6.85 1.57 -11.68
C GLY A 70 -7.71 0.63 -12.55
N LEU A 71 -8.48 1.21 -13.48
CA LEU A 71 -9.35 0.46 -14.41
C LEU A 71 -8.57 -0.40 -15.43
N THR A 72 -7.32 -0.06 -15.71
CA THR A 72 -6.49 -0.69 -16.75
C THR A 72 -5.39 -1.60 -16.21
N GLY A 73 -5.37 -1.84 -14.90
CA GLY A 73 -4.39 -2.71 -14.24
C GLY A 73 -3.95 -2.19 -12.88
N GLY A 74 -4.00 -0.88 -12.67
CA GLY A 74 -3.53 -0.24 -11.46
C GLY A 74 -2.02 -0.06 -11.43
N VAL A 75 -1.47 -0.03 -10.21
CA VAL A 75 -0.04 0.06 -9.94
C VAL A 75 0.33 -1.12 -9.07
N GLU A 76 1.45 -1.78 -9.38
CA GLU A 76 1.95 -2.90 -8.61
C GLU A 76 2.95 -2.41 -7.56
N LEU A 77 2.70 -2.76 -6.30
CA LEU A 77 3.60 -2.49 -5.18
C LEU A 77 4.21 -3.81 -4.72
N CYS A 78 5.53 -3.96 -4.85
CA CYS A 78 6.23 -5.17 -4.46
C CYS A 78 7.28 -4.89 -3.40
N PHE A 79 7.44 -5.88 -2.52
CA PHE A 79 8.51 -5.97 -1.54
C PHE A 79 8.75 -7.44 -1.20
N THR A 80 9.95 -7.77 -0.75
CA THR A 80 10.32 -9.10 -0.27
C THR A 80 10.52 -9.06 1.24
N LEU A 81 10.42 -10.24 1.86
CA LEU A 81 10.72 -10.44 3.27
C LEU A 81 11.91 -11.38 3.40
N ASP A 82 12.92 -10.93 4.12
CA ASP A 82 14.11 -11.72 4.39
C ASP A 82 13.79 -12.87 5.35
N ALA A 83 13.90 -14.09 4.82
CA ALA A 83 13.64 -15.33 5.55
C ALA A 83 14.56 -15.53 6.77
N ALA A 84 15.73 -14.89 6.82
CA ALA A 84 16.68 -14.98 7.93
C ALA A 84 16.49 -13.86 8.99
N SER A 85 15.53 -12.96 8.77
CA SER A 85 15.31 -11.78 9.62
C SER A 85 14.25 -11.99 10.70
N ALA A 86 13.95 -10.94 11.47
CA ALA A 86 12.95 -10.97 12.53
C ALA A 86 11.51 -11.23 12.04
N CYS A 87 11.23 -10.97 10.76
CA CYS A 87 9.89 -11.06 10.19
C CYS A 87 9.93 -11.70 8.79
N PRO A 88 10.05 -13.04 8.72
CA PRO A 88 10.14 -13.78 7.47
C PRO A 88 8.80 -13.93 6.73
N SER A 89 7.67 -13.57 7.35
CA SER A 89 6.34 -13.70 6.75
C SER A 89 5.51 -12.41 6.83
N LEU A 90 4.50 -12.33 5.96
CA LEU A 90 3.49 -11.24 6.01
C LEU A 90 2.80 -11.19 7.38
N SER A 91 2.60 -12.35 8.02
CA SER A 91 2.00 -12.41 9.34
C SER A 91 2.84 -11.73 10.41
N ASP A 92 4.16 -11.88 10.34
CA ASP A 92 5.09 -11.21 11.24
C ASP A 92 5.12 -9.71 10.96
N LEU A 93 5.17 -9.33 9.67
CA LEU A 93 5.17 -7.92 9.26
C LEU A 93 3.92 -7.18 9.75
N CYS A 94 2.75 -7.80 9.63
CA CYS A 94 1.46 -7.12 9.78
C CYS A 94 0.73 -7.43 11.11
N ARG A 95 1.39 -8.15 12.02
CA ARG A 95 0.83 -8.55 13.33
C ARG A 95 -0.48 -9.34 13.20
N GLY A 96 -0.62 -10.13 12.14
CA GLY A 96 -1.85 -10.86 11.83
C GLY A 96 -1.84 -11.42 10.42
N THR A 97 -2.82 -12.24 10.06
CA THR A 97 -2.86 -12.95 8.77
C THR A 97 -3.08 -12.05 7.55
N ALA A 98 -3.38 -10.76 7.76
CA ALA A 98 -3.59 -9.77 6.73
C ALA A 98 -3.02 -8.42 7.19
N CYS A 99 -2.58 -7.61 6.22
CA CYS A 99 -2.10 -6.25 6.46
C CYS A 99 -3.24 -5.25 6.34
N THR A 100 -3.39 -4.41 7.35
CA THR A 100 -4.23 -3.21 7.23
C THR A 100 -3.45 -2.15 6.49
N TYR A 101 -4.09 -1.48 5.54
CA TYR A 101 -3.47 -0.38 4.81
C TYR A 101 -4.46 0.75 4.53
N ALA A 102 -3.91 1.93 4.28
CA ALA A 102 -4.67 3.09 3.85
C ALA A 102 -4.06 3.68 2.59
N VAL A 103 -4.93 4.16 1.72
CA VAL A 103 -4.57 4.88 0.50
C VAL A 103 -4.81 6.37 0.74
N PHE A 104 -3.93 7.21 0.21
CA PHE A 104 -3.98 8.66 0.37
C PHE A 104 -3.84 9.36 -0.98
N ASN A 105 -4.56 10.46 -1.17
CA ASN A 105 -4.34 11.41 -2.27
C ASN A 105 -3.36 12.53 -1.86
N ASP A 106 -3.04 13.43 -2.79
CA ASP A 106 -2.16 14.58 -2.53
C ASP A 106 -2.79 15.63 -1.58
N ASP A 107 -4.12 15.65 -1.47
CA ASP A 107 -4.86 16.53 -0.55
C ASP A 107 -4.97 15.97 0.89
N PHE A 108 -4.21 14.91 1.20
CA PHE A 108 -4.22 14.20 2.49
C PHE A 108 -5.56 13.57 2.88
N SER A 109 -6.52 13.48 1.96
CA SER A 109 -7.71 12.63 2.14
C SER A 109 -7.28 11.17 2.11
N CYS A 110 -7.81 10.38 3.04
CA CYS A 110 -7.43 8.98 3.19
C CYS A 110 -8.63 8.05 3.10
N CYS A 111 -8.35 6.84 2.65
CA CYS A 111 -9.31 5.76 2.52
C CYS A 111 -8.74 4.52 3.18
N PRO A 112 -9.26 4.13 4.37
CA PRO A 112 -8.87 2.88 4.98
C PRO A 112 -9.41 1.74 4.12
N ILE A 113 -8.54 0.82 3.72
CA ILE A 113 -8.93 -0.39 3.02
C ILE A 113 -8.71 -1.54 4.01
N SER A 114 -9.79 -2.22 4.36
CA SER A 114 -9.81 -3.40 5.24
C SER A 114 -10.14 -4.64 4.44
#